data_AF-A0A2M9J446-F1
#
_entry.id   AF-A0A2M9J446-F1
#
_cell.length_a   1.000
_cell.length_b   1.000
_cell.length_c   1.000
_cell.angle_alpha   90.00
_cell.angle_beta   90.00
_cell.angle_gamma   90.00
#
_symmetry.space_group_name_H-M   'P 1'
#
loop_
_entity.id
_entity.type
_entity.pdbx_description
1 polymer ?
#
loop_
_entity_poly.entity_id
_entity_poly.type
_entity_poly.pdbx_seq_one_letter_code
_entity_poly.pdbx_strand_id
1 'polypeptide(L)' 'MATAVSIYRSASTGLHPATYRTRLSGSSDDLSVLIALAPELANTTYRNPLIDYACAGPELPSGLVATAHRTRKN' A
#
# COMPACT_ATOMS: atom_id res chain seq x y z
N MET A 1 -18.80 5.62 6.33
CA MET A 1 -17.51 5.84 7.02
C MET A 1 -17.12 4.53 7.69
N ALA A 2 -16.26 3.73 7.08
CA ALA A 2 -15.82 2.44 7.65
C ALA A 2 -14.56 2.67 8.48
N THR A 3 -14.67 2.41 9.78
CA THR A 3 -13.67 2.68 10.82
C THR A 3 -12.40 1.85 10.59
N ALA A 4 -11.22 2.48 10.71
CA ALA A 4 -9.89 1.90 10.52
C ALA A 4 -9.65 0.55 11.23
N VAL A 5 -10.42 0.26 12.29
CA VAL A 5 -10.41 -1.01 13.05
C VAL A 5 -10.86 -2.21 12.19
N SER A 6 -11.77 -2.04 11.23
CA SER A 6 -12.17 -3.14 10.31
C SER A 6 -11.09 -3.49 9.30
N ILE A 7 -10.19 -2.55 8.98
CA ILE A 7 -9.05 -2.79 8.09
C ILE A 7 -7.97 -3.57 8.84
N TYR A 8 -7.80 -3.30 10.14
CA TYR A 8 -6.76 -3.93 10.96
C TYR A 8 -7.04 -5.40 11.33
N ARG A 9 -8.31 -5.81 11.49
CA ARG A 9 -8.65 -7.19 11.92
C ARG A 9 -8.40 -8.28 10.88
N SER A 10 -8.14 -7.91 9.62
CA SER A 10 -7.77 -8.84 8.54
C SER A 10 -6.25 -9.01 8.36
N ALA A 11 -5.42 -8.33 9.16
CA ALA A 11 -3.96 -8.32 9.03
C ALA A 11 -3.25 -9.65 9.44
N SER A 12 -4.00 -10.73 9.69
CA SER A 12 -3.44 -12.05 10.04
C SER A 12 -3.15 -12.95 8.82
N THR A 13 -3.41 -12.52 7.59
CA THR A 13 -3.15 -13.29 6.36
C THR A 13 -2.28 -12.53 5.35
N GLY A 14 -1.04 -12.19 5.73
CA GLY A 14 0.10 -11.98 4.81
C GLY A 14 0.05 -10.90 3.71
N LEU A 15 -1.11 -10.32 3.37
CA LEU A 15 -1.30 -9.38 2.29
C LEU A 15 -2.47 -8.43 2.65
N HIS A 16 -2.22 -7.12 2.74
CA HIS A 16 -3.30 -6.15 2.95
C HIS A 16 -4.25 -6.16 1.73
N PRO A 17 -5.58 -6.16 1.90
CA PRO A 17 -6.52 -6.21 0.77
C PRO A 17 -6.37 -5.02 -0.20
N ALA A 18 -5.85 -3.89 0.27
CA ALA A 18 -5.51 -2.73 -0.56
C ALA A 18 -4.34 -3.01 -1.53
N THR A 19 -3.28 -3.73 -1.11
CA THR A 19 -2.15 -4.02 -2.00
C THR A 19 -2.55 -4.93 -3.16
N TYR A 20 -3.42 -5.89 -2.87
CA TYR A 20 -3.99 -6.79 -3.87
C TYR A 20 -4.82 -6.03 -4.91
N ARG A 21 -5.68 -5.10 -4.47
CA ARG A 21 -6.52 -4.28 -5.36
C ARG A 21 -5.70 -3.29 -6.18
N THR A 22 -4.72 -2.61 -5.59
CA THR A 22 -3.83 -1.71 -6.34
C THR A 22 -3.11 -2.44 -7.46
N ARG A 23 -2.58 -3.64 -7.20
CA ARG A 23 -1.88 -4.42 -8.21
C ARG A 23 -2.79 -4.91 -9.34
N LEU A 24 -4.02 -5.31 -9.01
CA LEU A 24 -4.96 -5.84 -10.01
C LEU A 24 -5.65 -4.76 -10.84
N SER A 25 -5.98 -3.61 -10.24
CA SER A 25 -6.77 -2.56 -10.88
C SER A 25 -5.98 -1.32 -11.27
N GLY A 26 -4.70 -1.19 -10.87
CA GLY A 26 -3.95 0.05 -11.11
C GLY A 26 -4.49 1.26 -10.34
N SER A 27 -5.24 1.02 -9.26
CA SER A 27 -5.97 2.06 -8.53
C SER A 27 -5.01 3.04 -7.84
N SER A 28 -4.98 4.27 -8.35
CA SER A 28 -4.19 5.38 -7.79
C SER A 28 -4.70 5.84 -6.43
N ASP A 29 -6.01 5.69 -6.16
CA ASP A 29 -6.64 5.99 -4.88
C ASP A 29 -6.19 5.01 -3.80
N ASP A 30 -6.24 3.70 -4.08
CA ASP A 30 -5.74 2.67 -3.17
C ASP A 30 -4.23 2.80 -2.91
N LEU A 31 -3.44 3.19 -3.92
CA LEU A 31 -2.01 3.45 -3.74
C LEU A 31 -1.77 4.67 -2.83
N SER A 32 -2.60 5.71 -2.93
CA SER A 32 -2.52 6.90 -2.05
C SER A 32 -2.85 6.57 -0.60
N VAL A 33 -3.89 5.76 -0.37
CA VAL A 33 -4.23 5.24 0.97
C VAL A 33 -3.06 4.44 1.55
N LEU A 34 -2.44 3.59 0.73
CA LEU A 34 -1.29 2.80 1.16
C LEU A 34 -0.08 3.67 1.54
N ILE A 35 0.21 4.72 0.78
CA ILE A 35 1.26 5.70 1.09
C ILE A 35 0.98 6.38 2.44
N ALA A 36 -0.27 6.76 2.70
CA ALA A 36 -0.65 7.39 3.96
C ALA A 36 -0.52 6.46 5.17
N LEU A 37 -0.75 5.15 4.99
CA LEU A 37 -0.63 4.13 6.03
C LEU A 37 0.81 3.62 6.23
N ALA A 38 1.67 3.75 5.21
CA ALA A 38 3.07 3.34 5.26
C ALA A 38 3.86 3.81 6.51
N PRO A 39 3.77 5.07 6.99
CA PRO A 39 4.48 5.49 8.19
C PRO A 39 4.00 4.81 9.48
N GLU A 40 2.77 4.32 9.55
CA GLU A 40 2.26 3.59 10.72
C GLU A 40 2.79 2.14 10.78
N LEU A 41 3.30 1.63 9.66
CA LEU A 41 3.91 0.30 9.54
C LEU A 41 5.41 0.39 9.85
N ALA A 42 5.76 0.40 11.14
CA ALA A 42 7.15 0.45 11.61
C ALA A 42 8.02 -0.73 11.13
N ASN A 43 7.40 -1.87 10.79
CA ASN A 43 8.11 -3.03 10.24
C ASN A 43 8.42 -2.82 8.76
N THR A 44 9.61 -2.28 8.48
CA THR A 44 10.09 -2.00 7.12
C THR A 44 10.25 -3.25 6.26
N THR A 45 10.60 -4.39 6.86
CA THR A 45 10.67 -5.70 6.17
C THR A 45 9.30 -6.18 5.70
N TYR A 46 8.23 -5.81 6.40
CA TYR A 46 6.85 -6.09 6.00
C TYR A 46 6.30 -5.04 5.03
N ARG A 47 6.57 -3.76 5.29
CA ARG A 47 6.06 -2.62 4.53
C ARG A 47 6.65 -2.52 3.12
N ASN A 48 7.96 -2.70 2.97
CA ASN A 48 8.65 -2.45 1.69
C ASN A 48 8.17 -3.39 0.57
N PRO A 49 8.04 -4.72 0.79
CA PRO A 49 7.49 -5.62 -0.21
C PRO A 49 6.04 -5.30 -0.59
N LEU A 50 5.22 -4.82 0.35
CA LEU A 50 3.84 -4.40 0.07
C LEU A 50 3.78 -3.20 -0.86
N ILE A 51 4.68 -2.22 -0.65
CA ILE A 51 4.84 -1.06 -1.53
C ILE A 51 5.31 -1.50 -2.93
N ASP A 52 6.36 -2.33 -3.01
CA ASP A 52 6.89 -2.82 -4.28
C ASP A 52 5.84 -3.63 -5.06
N TYR A 53 5.05 -4.45 -4.36
CA TYR A 53 3.96 -5.24 -4.93
C TYR A 53 2.83 -4.35 -5.48
N ALA A 54 2.42 -3.33 -4.73
CA ALA A 54 1.37 -2.39 -5.15
C ALA A 54 1.83 -1.55 -6.36
N CYS A 55 3.08 -1.10 -6.38
CA CYS A 55 3.65 -0.29 -7.47
C CYS A 55 3.80 -1.04 -8.80
N ALA A 56 3.74 -2.38 -8.78
CA ALA A 56 3.72 -3.19 -9.99
C ALA A 56 2.35 -3.25 -10.69
N GLY A 57 1.36 -2.49 -10.22
CA GLY A 57 0.05 -2.36 -10.86
C GLY A 57 0.13 -1.67 -12.23
N PRO A 58 -0.73 -2.06 -13.20
CA PRO A 58 -0.77 -1.42 -14.50
C PRO A 58 -1.26 0.04 -14.38
N GLU A 59 -0.87 0.90 -15.33
CA GLU A 59 -1.42 2.26 -15.50
C GLU A 59 -1.28 3.20 -14.30
N LEU A 60 -0.42 2.87 -13.33
CA LEU A 60 -0.17 3.72 -12.18
C LEU A 60 0.60 5.00 -12.59
N PRO A 61 0.19 6.17 -12.08
CA PRO A 61 0.90 7.41 -12.34
C PRO A 61 2.31 7.37 -11.74
N SER A 62 3.32 7.63 -12.57
CA SER A 62 4.74 7.54 -12.22
C SER A 62 5.14 8.41 -11.02
N GLY A 63 4.53 9.60 -10.87
CA GLY A 63 4.75 10.46 -9.71
C GLY A 63 4.27 9.86 -8.38
N LEU A 64 3.20 9.07 -8.43
CA LEU A 64 2.61 8.41 -7.27
C LEU A 64 3.45 7.19 -6.87
N VAL A 65 3.91 6.41 -7.86
CA VAL A 65 4.88 5.33 -7.67
C VAL A 65 6.19 5.85 -7.07
N ALA A 66 6.73 6.97 -7.58
CA ALA A 66 7.92 7.59 -7.01
C ALA A 66 7.73 8.02 -5.55
N THR A 67 6.54 8.53 -5.20
CA THR A 67 6.18 8.90 -3.83
C THR A 67 6.11 7.67 -2.92
N ALA A 68 5.50 6.57 -3.39
CA ALA A 68 5.47 5.30 -2.69
C ALA A 68 6.87 4.74 -2.45
N HIS A 69 7.78 4.82 -3.42
CA HIS A 69 9.15 4.37 -3.20
C HIS A 69 9.94 5.25 -2.21
N ARG A 70 9.61 6.53 -2.08
CA ARG A 70 10.24 7.40 -1.05
C ARG A 70 9.87 6.99 0.36
N THR A 71 8.64 6.51 0.59
CA THR A 71 8.22 6.04 1.93
C THR A 71 8.93 4.76 2.37
N ARG A 72 9.60 4.02 1.47
CA ARG A 72 10.47 2.89 1.84
C ARG A 72 11.70 3.29 2.65
N LYS A 73 12.22 4.52 2.43
CA LYS A 73 13.47 5.01 3.01
C LYS A 73 13.30 5.78 4.32
N ASN A 74 12.05 6.07 4.70
CA ASN A 74 11.67 6.88 5.84
C ASN A 74 11.21 5.98 7.00
#